data_AF-A0A7J8BE63-F1
#
_entry.id   AF-A0A7J8BE63-F1
#
_cell.length_a   1.000
_cell.length_b   1.000
_cell.length_c   1.000
_cell.angle_alpha   90.00
_cell.angle_beta   90.00
_cell.angle_gamma   90.00
#
_symmetry.space_group_name_H-M   'P 1'
#
loop_
_entity.id
_entity.type
_entity.pdbx_description
1 polymer ?
#
loop_
_entity_poly.entity_id
_entity_poly.type
_entity_poly.pdbx_seq_one_letter_code
_entity_poly.pdbx_strand_id
1 'polypeptide(L)'
;MVVISTPNSEFNPLFPAVTLRDSDHKFEWNRRQFQTWALSVANFYNYSVEFTGVGEPPAGAGNVGYCTQIGVFQKIGAKATESCIAGQCDEHVYKIVYTVSYPSLQQKEVRKFALTSEVSRQVQSLKRRYVSSVKILQDDESIHKLNDTGIITFFGPVFTELEKTNIEKSPKPFCFGNKFYVPLERLFAYPKVNRLCENVDMMRALIRDTMRLNRDGSAVKVDLHDP
;
A
#
# COMPACT_ATOMS: atom_id res chain seq x y z
N MET A 1 -7.20 -10.66 -19.83
CA MET A 1 -6.61 -11.98 -19.51
C MET A 1 -7.70 -12.83 -18.89
N VAL A 2 -7.80 -14.10 -19.28
CA VAL A 2 -8.71 -15.09 -18.68
C VAL A 2 -7.88 -16.31 -18.32
N VAL A 3 -8.10 -16.88 -17.13
CA VAL A 3 -7.40 -18.08 -16.66
C VAL A 3 -8.43 -19.15 -16.38
N ILE A 4 -8.26 -20.32 -16.99
CA ILE A 4 -9.12 -21.48 -16.78
C ILE A 4 -8.23 -22.62 -16.30
N SER A 5 -8.57 -23.19 -15.15
CA SER A 5 -7.96 -24.40 -14.63
C SER A 5 -8.96 -25.55 -14.61
N THR A 6 -8.46 -26.76 -14.80
CA THR A 6 -9.26 -27.99 -14.69
C THR A 6 -8.34 -29.15 -14.29
N PRO A 7 -8.85 -30.18 -13.60
CA PRO A 7 -8.09 -31.42 -13.40
C PRO A 7 -7.60 -32.00 -14.72
N ASN A 8 -6.42 -32.61 -14.69
CA ASN A 8 -5.89 -33.45 -15.77
C ASN A 8 -6.16 -34.92 -15.44
N SER A 9 -7.06 -35.56 -16.19
CA SER A 9 -7.43 -36.96 -15.93
C SER A 9 -6.27 -37.94 -16.12
N GLU A 10 -5.24 -37.59 -16.90
CA GLU A 10 -4.03 -38.41 -17.10
C GLU A 10 -3.22 -38.57 -15.81
N PHE A 11 -3.38 -37.67 -14.85
CA PHE A 11 -2.70 -37.71 -13.56
C PHE A 11 -3.44 -38.58 -12.53
N ASN A 12 -4.74 -38.88 -12.74
CA ASN A 12 -5.57 -39.60 -11.77
C ASN A 12 -5.02 -40.98 -11.35
N PRO A 13 -4.40 -41.79 -12.25
CA PRO A 13 -3.83 -43.08 -11.86
C PRO A 13 -2.73 -42.99 -10.79
N LEU A 14 -2.15 -41.82 -10.57
CA LEU A 14 -1.16 -41.60 -9.51
C LEU A 14 -1.79 -41.47 -8.11
N PHE A 15 -3.10 -41.26 -8.05
CA PHE A 15 -3.85 -41.27 -6.79
C PHE A 15 -4.40 -42.67 -6.51
N PRO A 16 -4.46 -43.09 -5.24
CA PRO A 16 -5.02 -44.37 -4.88
C PRO A 16 -6.52 -44.43 -5.20
N ALA A 17 -6.87 -45.29 -6.16
CA ALA A 17 -8.24 -45.70 -6.48
C ALA A 17 -9.21 -44.58 -6.90
N VAL A 18 -8.77 -43.70 -7.81
CA VAL A 18 -9.56 -42.57 -8.30
C VAL A 18 -9.81 -42.68 -9.82
N THR A 19 -11.09 -42.72 -10.24
CA THR A 19 -11.49 -42.56 -11.65
C THR A 19 -11.73 -41.08 -11.97
N LEU A 20 -12.62 -40.44 -11.20
CA LEU A 20 -12.78 -38.99 -11.08
C LEU A 20 -12.39 -38.56 -9.67
N ARG A 21 -11.74 -37.42 -9.53
CA ARG A 21 -11.22 -36.92 -8.24
C ARG A 21 -12.33 -36.50 -7.28
N ASP A 22 -13.49 -36.15 -7.81
CA ASP A 22 -14.67 -35.77 -7.05
C ASP A 22 -15.92 -36.34 -7.73
N SER A 23 -16.88 -36.83 -6.94
CA SER A 23 -18.15 -37.36 -7.44
C SER A 23 -19.04 -36.30 -8.08
N ASP A 24 -18.87 -35.03 -7.72
CA ASP A 24 -19.67 -33.93 -8.26
C ASP A 24 -19.15 -33.43 -9.62
N HIS A 25 -17.94 -33.83 -10.03
CA HIS A 25 -17.40 -33.53 -11.35
C HIS A 25 -18.25 -34.19 -12.45
N LYS A 26 -18.66 -33.38 -13.44
CA LYS A 26 -19.42 -33.89 -14.59
C LYS A 26 -18.53 -34.51 -15.66
N PHE A 27 -17.26 -34.13 -15.70
CA PHE A 27 -16.23 -34.67 -16.59
C PHE A 27 -14.85 -34.30 -16.06
N GLU A 28 -13.82 -35.03 -16.49
CA GLU A 28 -12.42 -34.65 -16.34
C GLU A 28 -11.69 -34.87 -17.65
N TRP A 29 -11.05 -33.82 -18.17
CA TRP A 29 -10.36 -33.87 -19.45
C TRP A 29 -8.91 -34.32 -19.30
N ASN A 30 -8.44 -35.06 -20.30
CA ASN A 30 -7.02 -35.25 -20.54
C ASN A 30 -6.40 -33.99 -21.17
N ARG A 31 -5.06 -33.96 -21.33
CA ARG A 31 -4.38 -32.76 -21.84
C ARG A 31 -4.79 -32.41 -23.26
N ARG A 32 -4.93 -33.42 -24.11
CA ARG A 32 -5.33 -33.23 -25.52
C ARG A 32 -6.73 -32.64 -25.61
N GLN A 33 -7.70 -33.17 -24.87
CA GLN A 33 -9.09 -32.69 -24.86
C GLN A 33 -9.17 -31.22 -24.44
N PHE A 34 -8.50 -30.87 -23.34
CA PHE A 34 -8.45 -29.49 -22.86
C PHE A 34 -7.77 -28.56 -23.87
N GLN A 35 -6.62 -28.95 -24.42
CA GLN A 35 -5.89 -28.15 -25.41
C GLN A 35 -6.69 -27.94 -26.69
N THR A 36 -7.33 -28.98 -27.23
CA THR A 36 -8.17 -28.89 -28.43
C THR A 36 -9.33 -27.92 -28.21
N TRP A 37 -10.05 -28.07 -27.10
CA TRP A 37 -11.13 -27.15 -26.74
C TRP A 37 -10.63 -25.72 -26.58
N ALA A 38 -9.55 -25.53 -25.80
CA ALA A 38 -8.99 -24.21 -25.51
C ALA A 38 -8.50 -23.49 -26.77
N LEU A 39 -7.79 -24.19 -27.67
CA LEU A 39 -7.34 -23.62 -28.94
C LEU A 39 -8.52 -23.21 -29.83
N SER A 40 -9.58 -24.03 -29.87
CA SER A 40 -10.79 -23.71 -30.64
C SER A 40 -11.46 -22.43 -30.11
N VAL A 41 -11.65 -22.32 -28.79
CA VAL A 41 -12.21 -21.12 -28.13
C VAL A 41 -11.32 -19.91 -28.37
N ALA A 42 -9.99 -20.06 -28.20
CA ALA A 42 -9.04 -18.99 -28.39
C ALA A 42 -9.12 -18.40 -29.81
N ASN A 43 -9.11 -19.27 -30.83
CA ASN A 43 -9.25 -18.86 -32.22
C ASN A 43 -10.59 -18.17 -32.50
N PHE A 44 -11.70 -18.73 -31.97
CA PHE A 44 -13.04 -18.18 -32.22
C PHE A 44 -13.22 -16.77 -31.65
N TYR A 45 -12.64 -16.48 -30.48
CA TYR A 45 -12.81 -15.20 -29.78
C TYR A 45 -11.60 -14.25 -29.91
N ASN A 46 -10.62 -14.56 -30.78
CA ASN A 46 -9.42 -13.77 -30.99
C ASN A 46 -8.54 -13.60 -29.73
N TYR A 47 -8.24 -14.74 -29.08
CA TYR A 47 -7.27 -14.86 -28.00
C TYR A 47 -6.11 -15.76 -28.44
N SER A 48 -4.93 -15.56 -27.87
CA SER A 48 -3.90 -16.58 -27.78
C SER A 48 -4.07 -17.35 -26.48
N VAL A 49 -3.61 -18.59 -26.45
CA VAL A 49 -3.63 -19.43 -25.24
C VAL A 49 -2.26 -20.04 -25.01
N GLU A 50 -1.79 -19.93 -23.77
CA GLU A 50 -0.60 -20.61 -23.26
C GLU A 50 -1.02 -21.70 -22.27
N PHE A 51 -0.39 -22.87 -22.37
CA PHE A 51 -0.69 -24.01 -21.51
C PHE A 51 0.38 -24.19 -20.43
N THR A 52 -0.07 -24.27 -19.19
CA THR A 52 0.76 -24.53 -18.02
C THR A 52 -0.01 -25.40 -17.03
N GLY A 53 0.48 -25.56 -15.81
CA GLY A 53 -0.21 -26.31 -14.77
C GLY A 53 0.49 -26.23 -13.42
N VAL A 54 -0.11 -26.91 -12.44
CA VAL A 54 0.44 -27.05 -11.08
C VAL A 54 0.34 -28.50 -10.61
N GLY A 55 1.26 -28.86 -9.70
CA GLY A 55 1.42 -30.23 -9.20
C GLY A 55 2.21 -31.07 -10.20
N GLU A 56 3.54 -30.97 -10.13
CA GLU A 56 4.43 -31.82 -10.92
C GLU A 56 4.25 -33.29 -10.55
N PRO A 57 4.39 -34.21 -11.51
CA PRO A 57 4.35 -35.63 -11.21
C PRO A 57 5.56 -36.03 -10.37
N PRO A 58 5.43 -37.10 -9.55
CA PRO A 58 6.56 -37.66 -8.82
C PRO A 58 7.63 -38.18 -9.79
N ALA A 59 8.85 -38.33 -9.27
CA ALA A 59 9.97 -38.86 -10.05
C ALA A 59 9.60 -40.19 -10.74
N GLY A 60 9.88 -40.29 -12.04
CA GLY A 60 9.53 -41.45 -12.86
C GLY A 60 8.16 -41.42 -13.55
N ALA A 61 7.29 -40.45 -13.23
CA ALA A 61 5.96 -40.30 -13.84
C ALA A 61 5.82 -39.02 -14.70
N GLY A 62 6.93 -38.48 -15.22
CA GLY A 62 6.95 -37.20 -15.97
C GLY A 62 6.03 -37.13 -17.21
N ASN A 63 5.61 -38.28 -17.73
CA ASN A 63 4.80 -38.38 -18.94
C ASN A 63 3.33 -37.93 -18.76
N VAL A 64 2.78 -37.92 -17.55
CA VAL A 64 1.36 -37.54 -17.32
C VAL A 64 1.11 -36.03 -17.29
N GLY A 65 2.18 -35.22 -17.21
CA GLY A 65 2.09 -33.76 -17.08
C GLY A 65 1.63 -33.30 -15.69
N TYR A 66 1.13 -32.07 -15.60
CA TYR A 66 0.67 -31.50 -14.33
C TYR A 66 -0.62 -32.13 -13.82
N CYS A 67 -0.78 -32.16 -12.50
CA CYS A 67 -1.98 -32.59 -11.81
C CYS A 67 -3.19 -31.73 -12.16
N THR A 68 -3.01 -30.41 -12.19
CA THR A 68 -4.01 -29.45 -12.68
C THR A 68 -3.43 -28.78 -13.92
N GLN A 69 -4.20 -28.78 -15.01
CA GLN A 69 -3.86 -28.10 -16.25
C GLN A 69 -4.52 -26.72 -16.30
N ILE A 70 -3.82 -25.75 -16.88
CA ILE A 70 -4.20 -24.34 -16.90
C ILE A 70 -4.02 -23.79 -18.31
N GLY A 71 -5.04 -23.12 -18.81
CA GLY A 71 -5.00 -22.32 -20.04
C GLY A 71 -5.03 -20.84 -19.68
N VAL A 72 -3.99 -20.10 -20.08
CA VAL A 72 -3.89 -18.65 -19.90
C VAL A 72 -4.21 -17.98 -21.22
N PHE A 73 -5.37 -17.34 -21.30
CA PHE A 73 -5.88 -16.71 -22.51
C PHE A 73 -5.59 -15.20 -22.49
N GLN A 74 -4.93 -14.72 -23.53
CA GLN A 74 -4.60 -13.31 -23.72
C GLN A 74 -5.24 -12.78 -25.01
N LYS A 75 -5.94 -11.65 -24.93
CA LYS A 75 -6.65 -11.09 -26.09
C LYS A 75 -5.65 -10.56 -27.10
N ILE A 76 -5.72 -11.02 -28.35
CA ILE A 76 -4.78 -10.60 -29.40
C ILE A 76 -5.13 -9.18 -29.85
N GLY A 77 -4.13 -8.30 -29.92
CA GLY A 77 -4.32 -6.91 -30.35
C GLY A 77 -5.02 -6.01 -29.33
N ALA A 78 -5.19 -6.46 -28.09
CA ALA A 78 -5.64 -5.59 -27.02
C ALA A 78 -4.58 -4.52 -26.75
N LYS A 79 -4.79 -3.30 -27.26
CA LYS A 79 -4.15 -2.12 -26.67
C LYS A 79 -4.62 -2.01 -25.23
N ALA A 80 -3.69 -1.76 -24.31
CA ALA A 80 -4.05 -1.33 -22.97
C ALA A 80 -4.87 -0.05 -23.12
N THR A 81 -6.13 -0.08 -22.70
CA THR A 81 -7.04 1.07 -22.65
C THR A 81 -7.72 1.45 -23.98
N GLU A 82 -8.57 0.57 -24.50
CA GLU A 82 -9.83 1.03 -25.07
C GLU A 82 -10.94 0.54 -24.15
N SER A 83 -11.53 1.47 -23.41
CA SER A 83 -12.74 1.23 -22.63
C SER A 83 -13.75 0.64 -23.60
N CYS A 84 -14.07 -0.64 -23.41
CA CYS A 84 -15.16 -1.25 -24.15
C CYS A 84 -16.39 -0.43 -23.77
N ILE A 85 -16.87 0.42 -24.68
CA ILE A 85 -18.22 0.97 -24.60
C ILE A 85 -19.10 -0.24 -24.88
N ALA A 86 -19.30 -1.05 -23.85
CA ALA A 86 -20.37 -2.03 -23.84
C ALA A 86 -21.65 -1.21 -24.05
N GLY A 87 -22.36 -1.49 -25.13
CA GLY A 87 -23.71 -0.96 -25.29
C GLY A 87 -24.47 -1.22 -24.00
N GLN A 88 -24.99 -0.17 -23.37
CA GLN A 88 -25.75 -0.26 -22.13
C GLN A 88 -26.98 -1.15 -22.38
N CYS A 89 -26.82 -2.43 -22.07
CA CYS A 89 -27.92 -3.32 -21.79
C CYS A 89 -27.78 -3.60 -20.30
N ASP A 90 -28.58 -2.90 -19.49
CA ASP A 90 -28.56 -2.97 -18.03
C ASP A 90 -29.22 -4.28 -17.53
N GLU A 91 -28.78 -5.42 -18.07
CA GLU A 91 -29.26 -6.72 -17.64
C GLU A 91 -28.45 -7.22 -16.43
N HIS A 92 -28.96 -6.92 -15.23
CA HIS A 92 -28.35 -7.31 -13.98
C HIS A 92 -28.91 -8.67 -13.52
N VAL A 93 -28.33 -9.76 -14.02
CA VAL A 93 -28.76 -11.14 -13.67
C VAL A 93 -28.33 -11.53 -12.24
N TYR A 94 -27.18 -11.02 -11.78
CA TYR A 94 -26.62 -11.40 -10.48
C TYR A 94 -27.18 -10.57 -9.31
N LYS A 95 -27.42 -11.23 -8.18
CA LYS A 95 -27.75 -10.58 -6.91
C LYS A 95 -26.48 -10.25 -6.12
N ILE A 96 -26.25 -8.98 -5.83
CA ILE A 96 -25.15 -8.55 -4.94
C ILE A 96 -25.41 -9.07 -3.52
N VAL A 97 -24.53 -9.94 -3.03
CA VAL A 97 -24.60 -10.45 -1.65
C VAL A 97 -23.89 -9.50 -0.67
N TYR A 98 -22.77 -8.90 -1.11
CA TYR A 98 -21.98 -7.98 -0.31
C TYR A 98 -21.16 -7.04 -1.21
N THR A 99 -20.91 -5.81 -0.77
CA THR A 99 -20.04 -4.85 -1.46
C THR A 99 -19.27 -4.04 -0.44
N VAL A 100 -17.98 -3.85 -0.68
CA VAL A 100 -17.11 -3.03 0.15
C VAL A 100 -16.28 -2.11 -0.73
N SER A 101 -16.12 -0.87 -0.30
CA SER A 101 -15.22 0.09 -0.92
C SER A 101 -14.14 0.49 0.08
N TYR A 102 -12.88 0.28 -0.28
CA TYR A 102 -11.75 0.61 0.59
C TYR A 102 -11.30 2.06 0.39
N PRO A 103 -11.02 2.80 1.47
CA PRO A 103 -10.49 4.15 1.36
C PRO A 103 -9.11 4.13 0.71
N SER A 104 -8.85 5.10 -0.16
CA SER A 104 -7.58 5.26 -0.88
C SER A 104 -7.00 6.65 -0.63
N LEU A 105 -5.67 6.77 -0.62
CA LEU A 105 -4.98 8.07 -0.57
C LEU A 105 -5.23 8.95 -1.81
N GLN A 106 -5.87 8.42 -2.84
CA GLN A 106 -6.39 9.24 -3.96
C GLN A 106 -7.59 10.08 -3.53
N GLN A 107 -8.35 9.65 -2.51
CA GLN A 107 -9.48 10.41 -1.99
C GLN A 107 -8.96 11.57 -1.13
N LYS A 108 -9.48 12.77 -1.40
CA LYS A 108 -9.04 14.01 -0.75
C LYS A 108 -9.14 13.94 0.79
N GLU A 109 -10.27 13.46 1.31
CA GLU A 109 -10.53 13.41 2.75
C GLU A 109 -9.65 12.37 3.46
N VAL A 110 -9.46 11.20 2.85
CA VAL A 110 -8.56 10.16 3.39
C VAL A 110 -7.11 10.66 3.41
N ARG A 111 -6.66 11.33 2.34
CA ARG A 111 -5.34 11.95 2.29
C ARG A 111 -5.18 13.06 3.34
N LYS A 112 -6.17 13.94 3.49
CA LYS A 112 -6.20 15.00 4.51
C LYS A 112 -6.08 14.41 5.91
N PHE A 113 -6.85 13.36 6.20
CA PHE A 113 -6.81 12.66 7.48
C PHE A 113 -5.46 11.99 7.74
N ALA A 114 -4.92 11.27 6.76
CA ALA A 114 -3.61 10.62 6.87
C ALA A 114 -2.49 11.64 7.13
N LEU A 115 -2.50 12.76 6.40
CA LEU A 115 -1.54 13.84 6.57
C LEU A 115 -1.64 14.47 7.96
N THR A 116 -2.85 14.83 8.38
CA THR A 116 -3.10 15.43 9.70
C THR A 116 -2.63 14.49 10.82
N SER A 117 -2.92 13.20 10.70
CA SER A 117 -2.53 12.19 11.67
C SER A 117 -1.01 12.03 11.75
N GLU A 118 -0.33 11.98 10.60
CA GLU A 118 1.12 11.86 10.55
C GLU A 118 1.81 13.13 11.07
N VAL A 119 1.34 14.33 10.71
CA VAL A 119 1.84 15.60 11.25
C VAL A 119 1.67 15.65 12.76
N SER A 120 0.47 15.31 13.27
CA SER A 120 0.20 15.24 14.71
C SER A 120 1.16 14.30 15.43
N ARG A 121 1.36 13.09 14.86
CA ARG A 121 2.30 12.10 15.40
C ARG A 121 3.72 12.65 15.48
N GLN A 122 4.19 13.35 14.45
CA GLN A 122 5.53 13.94 14.41
C GLN A 122 5.68 15.08 15.42
N VAL A 123 4.71 15.99 15.49
CA VAL A 123 4.70 17.10 16.45
C VAL A 123 4.70 16.56 17.89
N GLN A 124 3.85 15.59 18.20
CA GLN A 124 3.80 14.96 19.52
C GLN A 124 5.08 14.19 19.85
N SER A 125 5.71 13.55 18.87
CA SER A 125 7.01 12.90 19.05
C SER A 125 8.10 13.92 19.39
N LEU A 126 8.16 15.05 18.67
CA LEU A 126 9.14 16.11 18.91
C LEU A 126 8.91 16.79 20.26
N LYS A 127 7.67 17.11 20.61
CA LYS A 127 7.27 17.67 21.91
C LYS A 127 7.73 16.78 23.06
N ARG A 128 7.41 15.48 23.01
CA ARG A 128 7.80 14.52 24.06
C ARG A 128 9.31 14.44 24.24
N ARG A 129 10.09 14.43 23.15
CA ARG A 129 11.56 14.45 23.22
C ARG A 129 12.09 15.73 23.86
N TYR A 130 11.54 16.87 23.45
CA TYR A 130 11.93 18.16 24.02
C TYR A 130 11.64 18.25 25.53
N VAL A 131 10.45 17.86 25.97
CA VAL A 131 10.10 17.84 27.40
C VAL A 131 11.01 16.87 28.18
N SER A 132 11.33 15.72 27.60
CA SER A 132 12.24 14.76 28.24
C SER A 132 13.66 15.30 28.36
N SER A 133 14.18 15.98 27.33
CA SER A 133 15.51 16.60 27.39
C SER A 133 15.56 17.74 28.40
N VAL A 134 14.49 18.53 28.55
CA VAL A 134 14.43 19.61 29.54
C VAL A 134 14.39 19.05 30.97
N LYS A 135 13.67 17.94 31.22
CA LYS A 135 13.65 17.29 32.55
C LYS A 135 15.03 16.79 32.97
N ILE A 136 15.75 16.12 32.05
CA ILE A 136 17.12 15.63 32.32
C ILE A 136 18.05 16.78 32.71
N LEU A 137 17.91 17.95 32.07
CA LEU A 137 18.73 19.14 32.35
C LEU A 137 18.33 19.89 33.62
N GLN A 138 17.13 19.66 34.17
CA GLN A 138 16.68 20.26 35.43
C GLN A 138 17.15 19.48 36.66
N ASP A 139 17.46 18.18 36.51
CA ASP A 139 18.01 17.34 37.57
C ASP A 139 19.54 17.53 37.76
N ASP A 140 20.21 18.26 36.85
CA ASP A 140 21.64 18.56 36.89
C ASP A 140 21.84 20.07 37.20
N GLU A 141 22.08 20.44 38.46
CA GLU A 141 22.32 21.84 38.85
C GLU A 141 23.65 22.37 38.26
N SER A 142 23.59 22.96 37.07
CA SER A 142 24.55 23.98 36.64
C SER A 142 23.90 25.00 35.72
N ILE A 143 23.41 26.08 36.32
CA ILE A 143 22.91 27.26 35.62
C ILE A 143 24.09 27.99 34.97
N HIS A 144 24.30 27.78 33.67
CA HIS A 144 24.85 28.81 32.79
C HIS A 144 24.36 28.62 31.35
N LYS A 145 23.69 29.66 30.83
CA LYS A 145 23.33 29.96 29.44
C LYS A 145 23.89 28.98 28.39
N LEU A 146 23.03 28.16 27.79
CA LEU A 146 23.28 27.62 26.46
C LEU A 146 22.14 27.99 25.51
N ASN A 147 22.35 29.09 24.79
CA ASN A 147 21.91 29.18 23.41
C ASN A 147 22.66 28.10 22.63
N ASP A 148 22.17 26.86 22.55
CA ASP A 148 22.57 25.99 21.44
C ASP A 148 21.69 24.74 21.30
N THR A 149 20.73 24.81 20.39
CA THR A 149 20.60 24.01 19.16
C THR A 149 20.93 22.50 19.14
N GLY A 150 21.20 21.81 20.24
CA GLY A 150 22.08 20.64 20.19
C GLY A 150 21.65 19.31 20.80
N ILE A 151 20.41 19.06 21.25
CA ILE A 151 20.05 17.71 21.76
C ILE A 151 18.62 17.32 21.38
N ILE A 152 18.37 17.02 20.11
CA ILE A 152 17.27 16.11 19.74
C ILE A 152 17.92 14.96 18.98
N THR A 153 18.41 13.97 19.72
CA THR A 153 18.86 12.70 19.13
C THR A 153 17.71 12.06 18.36
N PHE A 154 17.98 11.70 17.10
CA PHE A 154 17.02 11.09 16.18
C PHE A 154 16.73 9.63 16.56
N PHE A 155 16.02 9.38 17.66
CA PHE A 155 15.48 8.03 17.91
C PHE A 155 14.13 7.86 17.25
N GLY A 156 14.15 7.47 15.98
CA GLY A 156 13.00 7.19 15.12
C GLY A 156 13.37 6.14 14.06
N PRO A 157 12.49 5.87 13.06
CA PRO A 157 12.80 4.88 12.02
C PRO A 157 14.16 5.19 11.38
N VAL A 158 14.91 4.14 11.00
CA VAL A 158 16.22 4.28 10.35
C VAL A 158 16.05 5.14 9.10
N PHE A 159 16.40 6.41 9.21
CA PHE A 159 16.44 7.32 8.08
C PHE A 159 17.68 7.04 7.26
N THR A 160 17.57 7.15 5.94
CA THR A 160 18.73 7.19 5.06
C THR A 160 19.60 8.42 5.37
N GLU A 161 20.88 8.39 5.01
CA GLU A 161 21.78 9.53 5.26
C GLU A 161 21.28 10.83 4.60
N LEU A 162 20.65 10.73 3.42
CA LEU A 162 20.03 11.87 2.75
C LEU A 162 18.84 12.43 3.55
N GLU A 163 17.97 11.55 4.07
CA GLU A 163 16.83 11.96 4.90
C GLU A 163 17.29 12.59 6.20
N LYS A 164 18.32 12.04 6.87
CA LYS A 164 18.91 12.66 8.07
C LYS A 164 19.43 14.05 7.76
N THR A 165 20.21 14.19 6.69
CA THR A 165 20.77 15.48 6.24
C THR A 165 19.66 16.50 5.94
N ASN A 166 18.60 16.08 5.24
CA ASN A 166 17.46 16.95 4.92
C ASN A 166 16.73 17.40 6.17
N ILE A 167 16.51 16.49 7.12
CA ILE A 167 15.88 16.83 8.37
C ILE A 167 16.82 17.77 9.17
N GLU A 168 18.10 17.49 9.30
CA GLU A 168 19.06 18.37 10.01
C GLU A 168 19.16 19.78 9.44
N LYS A 169 19.12 19.93 8.11
CA LYS A 169 19.11 21.24 7.43
C LYS A 169 17.82 22.03 7.64
N SER A 170 16.73 21.37 8.00
CA SER A 170 15.43 22.04 8.18
C SER A 170 15.34 22.79 9.53
N PRO A 171 14.51 23.85 9.62
CA PRO A 171 14.38 24.66 10.83
C PRO A 171 14.07 23.83 12.08
N LYS A 172 14.73 24.12 13.20
CA LYS A 172 14.53 23.34 14.43
C LYS A 172 13.25 23.77 15.15
N PRO A 173 12.57 22.84 15.85
CA PRO A 173 11.48 23.20 16.74
C PRO A 173 11.94 24.17 17.83
N PHE A 174 11.06 25.08 18.24
CA PHE A 174 11.37 26.10 19.25
C PHE A 174 10.20 26.32 20.19
N CYS A 175 10.49 26.95 21.33
CA CYS A 175 9.50 27.28 22.34
C CYS A 175 9.37 28.78 22.48
N PHE A 176 8.16 29.25 22.73
CA PHE A 176 7.92 30.63 23.12
C PHE A 176 6.82 30.66 24.19
N GLY A 177 7.20 31.00 25.42
CA GLY A 177 6.34 30.82 26.60
C GLY A 177 5.96 29.35 26.80
N ASN A 178 4.68 29.08 27.10
CA ASN A 178 4.14 27.73 27.29
C ASN A 178 3.76 27.02 25.96
N LYS A 179 4.29 27.47 24.81
CA LYS A 179 3.93 26.92 23.49
C LYS A 179 5.15 26.36 22.77
N PHE A 180 4.96 25.18 22.20
CA PHE A 180 5.91 24.48 21.34
C PHE A 180 5.53 24.69 19.88
N TYR A 181 6.51 25.09 19.07
CA TYR A 181 6.33 25.37 17.65
C TYR A 181 7.17 24.42 16.83
N VAL A 182 6.55 23.77 15.85
CA VAL A 182 7.22 22.93 14.86
C VAL A 182 7.04 23.53 13.47
N PRO A 183 8.11 24.03 12.85
CA PRO A 183 8.05 24.59 11.49
C PRO A 183 7.50 23.58 10.47
N LEU A 184 6.73 24.07 9.49
CA LEU A 184 6.17 23.23 8.44
C LEU A 184 7.26 22.64 7.54
N GLU A 185 8.32 23.39 7.28
CA GLU A 185 9.49 22.93 6.52
C GLU A 185 10.18 21.76 7.24
N ARG A 186 10.17 21.76 8.58
CA ARG A 186 10.66 20.66 9.42
C ARG A 186 9.78 19.43 9.30
N LEU A 187 8.46 19.60 9.32
CA LEU A 187 7.49 18.51 9.19
C LEU A 187 7.55 17.88 7.80
N PHE A 188 7.69 18.71 6.76
CA PHE A 188 7.82 18.28 5.37
C PHE A 188 9.12 17.51 5.10
N ALA A 189 10.18 17.76 5.87
CA ALA A 189 11.43 16.99 5.77
C ALA A 189 11.25 15.52 6.20
N TYR A 190 10.18 15.16 6.92
CA TYR A 190 9.91 13.77 7.28
C TYR A 190 9.33 13.00 6.08
N PRO A 191 9.92 11.84 5.71
CA PRO A 191 9.55 11.11 4.50
C PRO A 191 8.08 10.74 4.39
N LYS A 192 7.45 10.37 5.52
CA LYS A 192 6.03 10.01 5.56
C LYS A 192 5.11 11.20 5.28
N VAL A 193 5.46 12.39 5.76
CA VAL A 193 4.72 13.63 5.49
C VAL A 193 4.93 14.04 4.05
N ASN A 194 6.18 14.02 3.58
CA ASN A 194 6.55 14.32 2.20
C ASN A 194 5.78 13.47 1.17
N ARG A 195 5.56 12.18 1.45
CA ARG A 195 4.77 11.30 0.56
C ARG A 195 3.28 11.63 0.49
N LEU A 196 2.73 12.37 1.45
CA LEU A 196 1.31 12.68 1.57
C LEU A 196 0.94 14.05 0.98
N CYS A 197 1.92 14.92 0.72
CA CYS A 197 1.74 16.25 0.16
C CYS A 197 2.90 16.63 -0.77
N GLU A 198 2.61 17.24 -1.91
CA GLU A 198 3.63 17.58 -2.91
C GLU A 198 4.55 18.74 -2.46
N ASN A 199 4.00 19.70 -1.72
CA ASN A 199 4.72 20.88 -1.25
C ASN A 199 4.19 21.37 0.11
N VAL A 200 4.95 22.29 0.72
CA VAL A 200 4.63 22.87 2.02
C VAL A 200 3.32 23.68 1.99
N ASP A 201 3.00 24.32 0.86
CA ASP A 201 1.77 25.11 0.72
C ASP A 201 0.51 24.23 0.73
N MET A 202 0.56 23.09 0.03
CA MET A 202 -0.46 22.06 0.04
C MET A 202 -0.61 21.46 1.44
N MET A 203 0.50 21.19 2.12
CA MET A 203 0.46 20.73 3.51
C MET A 203 -0.24 21.77 4.39
N ARG A 204 0.17 23.04 4.30
CA ARG A 204 -0.42 24.16 5.04
C ARG A 204 -1.92 24.28 4.77
N ALA A 205 -2.35 24.18 3.52
CA ALA A 205 -3.76 24.24 3.14
C ALA A 205 -4.58 23.09 3.72
N LEU A 206 -4.03 21.87 3.70
CA LEU A 206 -4.73 20.66 4.18
C LEU A 206 -4.85 20.61 5.70
N ILE A 207 -3.85 21.09 6.45
CA ILE A 207 -3.87 21.04 7.91
C ILE A 207 -4.46 22.30 8.56
N ARG A 208 -4.75 23.36 7.79
CA ARG A 208 -5.24 24.66 8.29
C ARG A 208 -6.51 24.52 9.13
N ASP A 209 -7.41 23.64 8.70
CA ASP A 209 -8.72 23.47 9.36
C ASP A 209 -8.64 22.52 10.56
N THR A 210 -7.64 21.66 10.63
CA THR A 210 -7.54 20.58 11.62
C THR A 210 -6.52 20.87 12.72
N MET A 211 -5.49 21.67 12.43
CA MET A 211 -4.39 21.94 13.35
C MET A 211 -4.25 23.42 13.68
N ARG A 212 -3.78 23.69 14.89
CA ARG A 212 -3.45 25.04 15.34
C ARG A 212 -2.14 25.49 14.69
N LEU A 213 -2.21 26.44 13.77
CA LEU A 213 -1.04 27.10 13.16
C LEU A 213 -0.74 28.45 13.83
N ASN A 214 0.49 28.95 13.72
CA ASN A 214 0.86 30.32 14.07
C ASN A 214 0.24 31.36 13.11
N ARG A 215 0.41 32.66 13.38
CA ARG A 215 -0.28 33.75 12.67
C ARG A 215 0.04 33.80 11.16
N ASP A 216 1.30 33.53 10.82
CA ASP A 216 1.85 33.45 9.47
C ASP A 216 1.66 32.06 8.82
N GLY A 217 1.26 31.05 9.60
CA GLY A 217 1.03 29.69 9.12
C GLY A 217 2.31 28.92 8.77
N SER A 218 3.48 29.37 9.26
CA SER A 218 4.78 28.73 9.05
C SER A 218 5.07 27.58 10.02
N ALA A 219 4.35 27.47 11.14
CA ALA A 219 4.58 26.43 12.14
C ALA A 219 3.28 25.92 12.80
N VAL A 220 3.26 24.63 13.13
CA VAL A 220 2.24 24.03 13.99
C VAL A 220 2.54 24.41 15.44
N LYS A 221 1.54 24.94 16.15
CA LYS A 221 1.63 25.32 17.55
C LYS A 221 0.87 24.31 18.42
N VAL A 222 1.53 23.80 19.45
CA VAL A 222 0.94 22.95 20.49
C VAL A 222 1.34 23.47 21.86
N ASP A 223 0.47 23.32 22.86
CA ASP A 223 0.80 23.73 24.22
C ASP A 223 1.86 22.76 24.79
N LEU A 224 2.88 23.26 25.50
CA LEU A 224 3.99 22.44 26.03
C LEU A 224 3.52 21.53 27.17
N HIS A 225 2.70 22.11 28.05
CA HIS A 225 2.02 21.43 29.13
C HIS A 225 0.54 21.34 28.76
N ASP A 226 0.17 20.27 28.04
CA ASP A 226 -1.22 19.83 28.05
C ASP A 226 -1.40 19.04 29.36
N PRO A 227 -2.51 19.22 30.09
CA PRO A 227 -2.84 18.40 31.25
C PRO A 227 -2.96 16.91 30.91
#